data_AF-A0A8J5JB90-F1
#
_entry.id   AF-A0A8J5JB90-F1
#
_cell.length_a   1.000
_cell.length_b   1.000
_cell.length_c   1.000
_cell.angle_alpha   90.00
_cell.angle_beta   90.00
_cell.angle_gamma   90.00
#
_symmetry.space_group_name_H-M   'P 1'
#
loop_
_entity.id
_entity.type
_entity.pdbx_description
1 polymer ?
#
loop_
_entity_poly.entity_id
_entity_poly.type
_entity_poly.pdbx_seq_one_letter_code
_entity_poly.pdbx_strand_id
1 'polypeptide(L)'
;MSKLKTRSQLSTHLSLLVGKGKELPGSELPTVRDMLRLGLLLREKNAKDRRNYTDKELINDMIVPLLHQWTKAIALFKPLVINQCRTIELKLTKLWHKAVETSLGKGNLARKNEFLHTLDTLFDILTCKCSIQLCSESNCSHSGKRENNSHIDCGCPREKKILVLELEFIKAQRTKAEGQGSMQMGSIDYSETKKQIANAKKREQIREREQKKKMKSEEVIQREEELCQDVYHFFDSSSDEQEATSDDSSKEPSEPLPKKMKYNTRNISNIALASIRHHAGLREAAEIATAAWIDAG
;
A
#
# COMPACT_ATOMS: atom_id res chain seq x y z
N MET A 1 17.46 -3.96 28.91
CA MET A 1 18.68 -3.78 28.09
C MET A 1 18.73 -4.84 27.00
N SER A 2 18.37 -4.47 25.77
CA SER A 2 18.38 -5.32 24.58
C SER A 2 19.81 -5.49 24.08
N LYS A 3 20.36 -6.71 24.21
CA LYS A 3 21.66 -7.05 23.62
C LYS A 3 21.56 -6.91 22.10
N LEU A 4 22.24 -5.90 21.55
CA LEU A 4 22.47 -5.72 20.12
C LEU A 4 23.24 -6.95 19.61
N LYS A 5 22.54 -7.85 18.91
CA LYS A 5 23.17 -8.98 18.22
C LYS A 5 23.86 -8.45 16.97
N THR A 6 25.17 -8.64 16.89
CA THR A 6 25.97 -8.38 15.70
C THR A 6 25.54 -9.30 14.55
N ARG A 7 25.62 -8.74 13.34
CA ARG A 7 25.05 -9.20 12.05
C ARG A 7 25.44 -10.62 11.61
N SER A 8 26.40 -11.27 12.29
CA SER A 8 26.99 -12.57 11.92
C SER A 8 26.45 -13.79 12.69
N GLN A 9 25.72 -13.62 13.80
CA GLN A 9 25.34 -14.76 14.68
C GLN A 9 23.96 -15.40 14.41
N LEU A 10 23.23 -15.00 13.37
CA LEU A 10 21.86 -15.50 13.09
C LEU A 10 21.73 -16.33 11.81
N SER A 11 22.84 -16.64 11.14
CA SER A 11 22.80 -17.41 9.89
C SER A 11 22.49 -18.88 10.16
N THR A 12 21.26 -19.30 9.87
CA THR A 12 20.89 -20.73 9.76
C THR A 12 21.25 -21.26 8.38
N HIS A 13 21.47 -22.57 8.22
CA HIS A 13 21.64 -23.20 6.90
C HIS A 13 20.53 -22.80 5.92
N LEU A 14 19.29 -22.69 6.41
CA LEU A 14 18.16 -22.24 5.60
C LEU A 14 18.31 -20.78 5.16
N SER A 15 18.77 -19.88 6.03
CA SER A 15 19.01 -18.48 5.65
C SER A 15 20.15 -18.30 4.63
N LEU A 16 21.11 -19.23 4.58
CA LEU A 16 22.12 -19.25 3.50
C LEU A 16 21.50 -19.65 2.16
N LEU A 17 20.49 -20.53 2.18
CA LEU A 17 19.82 -21.01 0.98
C LEU A 17 18.86 -19.97 0.38
N VAL A 18 18.04 -19.33 1.22
CA VAL A 18 16.95 -18.44 0.74
C VAL A 18 17.16 -16.96 1.03
N GLY A 19 18.16 -16.61 1.84
CA GLY A 19 18.42 -15.26 2.35
C GLY A 19 17.80 -15.02 3.72
N LYS A 20 17.89 -13.77 4.19
CA LYS A 20 17.40 -13.35 5.51
C LYS A 20 15.87 -13.32 5.59
N GLY A 21 15.36 -13.41 6.81
CA GLY A 21 13.94 -13.22 7.08
C GLY A 21 13.42 -11.90 6.53
N LYS A 22 12.27 -11.93 5.86
CA LYS A 22 11.64 -10.76 5.22
C LYS A 22 10.12 -10.89 5.23
N GLU A 23 9.43 -9.77 5.32
CA GLU A 23 7.98 -9.71 5.14
C GLU A 23 7.58 -9.94 3.68
N LEU A 24 6.32 -10.33 3.46
CA LEU A 24 5.79 -10.59 2.12
C LEU A 24 5.75 -9.31 1.27
N PRO A 25 5.91 -9.41 -0.06
CA PRO A 25 5.90 -8.24 -0.94
C PRO A 25 4.52 -7.56 -0.94
N GLY A 26 4.44 -6.26 -0.64
CA GLY A 26 3.16 -5.54 -0.59
C GLY A 26 2.45 -5.36 -1.94
N SER A 27 3.21 -5.47 -3.04
CA SER A 27 2.81 -5.15 -4.41
C SER A 27 2.72 -6.37 -5.34
N GLU A 28 3.03 -7.59 -4.91
CA GLU A 28 2.89 -8.79 -5.76
C GLU A 28 2.43 -10.00 -4.95
N LEU A 29 1.99 -11.07 -5.60
CA LEU A 29 1.73 -12.33 -4.91
C LEU A 29 3.05 -13.00 -4.47
N PRO A 30 3.08 -13.72 -3.34
CA PRO A 30 4.31 -14.22 -2.77
C PRO A 30 4.88 -15.40 -3.57
N THR A 31 6.20 -15.41 -3.77
CA THR A 31 6.93 -16.56 -4.29
C THR A 31 7.15 -17.63 -3.21
N VAL A 32 7.59 -18.82 -3.62
CA VAL A 32 8.05 -19.87 -2.70
C VAL A 32 9.16 -19.34 -1.79
N ARG A 33 10.10 -18.55 -2.33
CA ARG A 33 11.18 -17.90 -1.58
C ARG A 33 10.66 -16.91 -0.55
N ASP A 34 9.67 -16.10 -0.91
CA ASP A 34 9.07 -15.12 0.02
C ASP A 34 8.41 -15.82 1.21
N MET A 35 7.73 -16.94 0.98
CA MET A 35 7.15 -17.73 2.05
C MET A 35 8.23 -18.28 3.00
N LEU A 36 9.35 -18.80 2.47
CA LEU A 36 10.44 -19.29 3.31
C LEU A 36 11.11 -18.15 4.11
N ARG A 37 11.28 -16.97 3.51
CA ARG A 37 11.80 -15.77 4.19
C ARG A 37 10.84 -15.28 5.27
N LEU A 38 9.53 -15.33 5.05
CA LEU A 38 8.55 -15.02 6.08
C LEU A 38 8.69 -15.97 7.26
N GLY A 39 8.81 -17.28 7.00
CA GLY A 39 8.96 -18.26 8.08
C GLY A 39 10.24 -18.07 8.90
N LEU A 40 11.34 -17.68 8.26
CA LEU A 40 12.57 -17.28 8.94
C LEU A 40 12.36 -16.05 9.83
N LEU A 41 11.68 -15.01 9.32
CA LEU A 41 11.37 -13.81 10.09
C LEU A 41 10.53 -14.12 11.34
N LEU A 42 9.52 -14.97 11.21
CA LEU A 42 8.67 -15.38 12.33
C LEU A 42 9.49 -16.15 13.39
N ARG A 43 10.36 -17.06 12.97
CA ARG A 43 11.29 -17.76 13.89
C ARG A 43 12.27 -16.80 14.57
N GLU A 44 12.73 -15.76 13.89
CA GLU A 44 13.62 -14.73 14.45
C GLU A 44 12.90 -13.85 15.48
N LYS A 45 11.64 -13.46 15.20
CA LYS A 45 10.80 -12.68 16.11
C LYS A 45 10.44 -13.48 17.37
N ASN A 46 10.16 -14.79 17.23
CA ASN A 46 9.84 -15.70 18.32
C ASN A 46 11.09 -16.30 19.02
N ALA A 47 12.29 -15.77 18.76
CA ALA A 47 13.56 -16.36 19.20
C ALA A 47 13.81 -16.34 20.72
N LYS A 48 12.93 -15.75 21.54
CA LYS A 48 12.97 -15.92 23.00
C LYS A 48 12.59 -17.34 23.43
N ASP A 49 11.82 -18.06 22.61
CA ASP A 49 11.29 -19.40 22.89
C ASP A 49 11.59 -20.40 21.75
N ARG A 50 12.84 -20.45 21.26
CA ARG A 50 13.25 -21.36 20.17
C ARG A 50 12.93 -22.84 20.40
N ARG A 51 12.70 -23.27 21.65
CA ARG A 51 12.32 -24.64 22.00
C ARG A 51 10.81 -24.89 21.94
N ASN A 52 9.97 -23.85 21.96
CA ASN A 52 8.52 -23.97 22.03
C ASN A 52 7.82 -23.56 20.73
N TYR A 53 8.49 -22.93 19.77
CA TYR A 53 7.86 -22.59 18.49
C TYR A 53 7.92 -23.76 17.52
N THR A 54 6.84 -24.55 17.51
CA THR A 54 6.71 -25.74 16.68
C THR A 54 6.56 -25.39 15.21
N ASP A 55 6.91 -26.33 14.32
CA ASP A 55 6.66 -26.16 12.87
C ASP A 55 5.17 -25.93 12.59
N LYS A 56 4.27 -26.53 13.37
CA LYS A 56 2.82 -26.37 13.21
C LYS A 56 2.37 -24.94 13.50
N GLU A 57 2.82 -24.35 14.62
CA GLU A 57 2.53 -22.96 14.96
C GLU A 57 3.12 -22.00 13.93
N LEU A 58 4.35 -22.29 13.48
CA LEU A 58 4.98 -21.53 12.40
C LEU A 58 4.14 -21.52 11.13
N ILE A 59 3.70 -22.68 10.67
CA ILE A 59 2.88 -22.76 9.45
C ILE A 59 1.56 -21.99 9.64
N ASN A 60 0.91 -22.10 10.80
CA ASN A 60 -0.32 -21.36 11.08
C ASN A 60 -0.11 -19.84 11.00
N ASP A 61 0.98 -19.34 11.59
CA ASP A 61 1.32 -17.91 11.56
C ASP A 61 1.66 -17.42 10.14
N MET A 62 2.21 -18.29 9.29
CA MET A 62 2.51 -17.96 7.89
C MET A 62 1.26 -17.87 7.01
N ILE A 63 0.19 -18.61 7.34
CA ILE A 63 -1.03 -18.66 6.53
C ILE A 63 -1.81 -17.36 6.60
N VAL A 64 -1.86 -16.72 7.77
CA VAL A 64 -2.60 -15.46 7.97
C VAL A 64 -2.17 -14.37 6.98
N PRO A 65 -0.88 -13.98 6.90
CA PRO A 65 -0.44 -12.96 5.95
C PRO A 65 -0.53 -13.43 4.49
N LEU A 66 -0.34 -14.73 4.22
CA LEU A 66 -0.53 -15.30 2.88
C LEU A 66 -1.98 -15.10 2.40
N LEU A 67 -2.96 -15.54 3.18
CA LEU A 67 -4.38 -15.40 2.83
C LEU A 67 -4.78 -13.93 2.73
N HIS A 68 -4.28 -13.08 3.62
CA HIS A 68 -4.52 -11.64 3.54
C HIS A 68 -4.04 -11.06 2.20
N GLN A 69 -2.83 -11.42 1.77
CA GLN A 69 -2.25 -10.94 0.52
C GLN A 69 -3.00 -11.43 -0.72
N TRP A 70 -3.40 -12.71 -0.74
CA TRP A 70 -4.22 -13.27 -1.81
C TRP A 70 -5.62 -12.66 -1.85
N THR A 71 -6.24 -12.43 -0.68
CA THR A 71 -7.53 -11.76 -0.59
C THR A 71 -7.42 -10.31 -1.06
N LYS A 72 -6.33 -9.60 -0.73
CA LYS A 72 -6.07 -8.24 -1.22
C LYS A 72 -5.90 -8.20 -2.73
N ALA A 73 -5.18 -9.17 -3.31
CA ALA A 73 -4.96 -9.27 -4.75
C ALA A 73 -6.27 -9.52 -5.52
N ILE A 74 -7.18 -10.26 -4.91
CA ILE A 74 -8.41 -10.79 -5.52
C ILE A 74 -9.67 -10.12 -4.90
N ALA A 75 -9.52 -8.98 -4.21
CA ALA A 75 -10.56 -8.39 -3.35
C ALA A 75 -11.88 -8.04 -4.07
N LEU A 76 -11.83 -7.85 -5.38
CA LEU A 76 -12.99 -7.55 -6.22
C LEU A 76 -13.84 -8.77 -6.57
N PHE A 77 -13.37 -9.98 -6.26
CA PHE A 77 -13.87 -11.19 -6.89
C PHE A 77 -14.39 -12.17 -5.84
N LYS A 78 -15.70 -12.33 -5.82
CA LYS A 78 -16.40 -13.29 -4.97
C LYS A 78 -17.14 -14.30 -5.86
N PRO A 79 -17.00 -15.61 -5.62
CA PRO A 79 -16.23 -16.25 -4.55
C PRO A 79 -14.72 -16.38 -4.86
N LEU A 80 -13.89 -16.38 -3.81
CA LEU A 80 -12.45 -16.58 -3.91
C LEU A 80 -12.14 -18.05 -4.28
N VAL A 81 -11.45 -18.28 -5.39
CA VAL A 81 -11.17 -19.64 -5.90
C VAL A 81 -9.84 -20.17 -5.37
N ILE A 82 -9.72 -20.25 -4.05
CA ILE A 82 -8.52 -20.76 -3.36
C ILE A 82 -8.72 -22.19 -2.84
N ASN A 83 -7.63 -22.91 -2.65
CA ASN A 83 -7.63 -24.20 -1.98
C ASN A 83 -8.10 -24.05 -0.52
N GLN A 84 -8.63 -25.14 0.04
CA GLN A 84 -8.98 -25.20 1.45
C GLN A 84 -7.76 -24.94 2.34
N CYS A 85 -7.95 -24.28 3.50
CA CYS A 85 -6.85 -23.95 4.42
C CYS A 85 -5.99 -25.17 4.76
N ARG A 86 -6.61 -26.33 5.03
CA ARG A 86 -5.89 -27.59 5.29
C ARG A 86 -4.94 -28.00 4.16
N THR A 87 -5.34 -27.78 2.91
CA THR A 87 -4.49 -28.06 1.74
C THR A 87 -3.31 -27.09 1.66
N ILE A 88 -3.54 -25.82 2.01
CA ILE A 88 -2.50 -24.79 2.06
C ILE A 88 -1.50 -25.08 3.18
N GLU A 89 -1.99 -25.46 4.37
CA GLU A 89 -1.17 -25.93 5.51
C GLU A 89 -0.24 -27.06 5.09
N LEU A 90 -0.79 -28.14 4.54
CA LEU A 90 -0.01 -29.29 4.08
C LEU A 90 1.04 -28.90 3.03
N LYS A 91 0.69 -27.98 2.12
CA LYS A 91 1.63 -27.49 1.11
C LYS A 91 2.78 -26.70 1.74
N LEU A 92 2.49 -25.84 2.71
CA LEU A 92 3.49 -25.07 3.44
C LEU A 92 4.38 -25.96 4.31
N THR A 93 3.81 -26.95 5.01
CA THR A 93 4.58 -27.92 5.81
C THR A 93 5.56 -28.68 4.92
N LYS A 94 5.10 -29.23 3.79
CA LYS A 94 5.96 -29.93 2.83
C LYS A 94 7.05 -29.02 2.27
N LEU A 95 6.70 -27.78 1.93
CA LEU A 95 7.66 -26.80 1.45
C LEU A 95 8.73 -26.51 2.50
N TRP A 96 8.33 -26.28 3.74
CA TRP A 96 9.24 -25.98 4.86
C TRP A 96 10.20 -27.14 5.11
N HIS A 97 9.70 -28.37 5.20
CA HIS A 97 10.54 -29.56 5.38
C HIS A 97 11.49 -29.76 4.22
N LYS A 98 11.02 -29.64 2.96
CA LYS A 98 11.88 -29.74 1.77
C LYS A 98 12.99 -28.69 1.79
N ALA A 99 12.69 -27.47 2.22
CA ALA A 99 13.67 -26.40 2.34
C ALA A 99 14.72 -26.69 3.43
N VAL A 100 14.28 -27.18 4.60
CA VAL A 100 15.16 -27.57 5.70
C VAL A 100 16.08 -28.71 5.27
N GLU A 101 15.55 -29.79 4.70
CA GLU A 101 16.33 -30.92 4.19
C GLU A 101 17.37 -30.48 3.16
N THR A 102 16.94 -29.67 2.18
CA THR A 102 17.84 -29.14 1.14
C THR A 102 18.94 -28.27 1.73
N SER A 103 18.62 -27.46 2.76
CA SER A 103 19.60 -26.61 3.42
C SER A 103 20.65 -27.38 4.21
N LEU A 104 20.28 -28.57 4.73
CA LEU A 104 21.18 -29.49 5.43
C LEU A 104 21.98 -30.39 4.48
N GLY A 105 21.85 -30.19 3.16
CA GLY A 105 22.53 -30.99 2.15
C GLY A 105 21.97 -32.41 2.01
N LYS A 106 20.75 -32.68 2.50
CA LYS A 106 20.09 -33.97 2.32
C LYS A 106 19.50 -34.06 0.90
N GLY A 107 19.78 -35.16 0.19
CA GLY A 107 19.27 -35.42 -1.16
C GLY A 107 20.33 -35.32 -2.25
N ASN A 108 19.95 -35.66 -3.48
CA ASN A 108 20.84 -35.60 -4.64
C ASN A 108 20.88 -34.19 -5.26
N LEU A 109 21.92 -33.90 -6.04
CA LEU A 109 22.13 -32.60 -6.68
C LEU A 109 20.96 -32.21 -7.60
N ALA A 110 20.39 -33.17 -8.32
CA ALA A 110 19.25 -32.95 -9.20
C ALA A 110 18.02 -32.40 -8.44
N ARG A 111 17.63 -33.04 -7.32
CA ARG A 111 16.51 -32.56 -6.49
C ARG A 111 16.78 -31.19 -5.88
N LYS A 112 18.03 -30.92 -5.50
CA LYS A 112 18.43 -29.61 -4.99
C LYS A 112 18.28 -28.53 -6.07
N ASN A 113 18.77 -28.77 -7.27
CA ASN A 113 18.66 -27.82 -8.38
C ASN A 113 17.20 -27.60 -8.77
N GLU A 114 16.40 -28.66 -8.86
CA GLU A 114 14.95 -28.55 -9.08
C GLU A 114 14.28 -27.68 -8.02
N PHE A 115 14.60 -27.89 -6.74
CA PHE A 115 14.08 -27.06 -5.66
C PHE A 115 14.51 -25.60 -5.78
N LEU A 116 15.77 -25.32 -6.13
CA LEU A 116 16.27 -23.97 -6.35
C LEU A 116 15.49 -23.25 -7.45
N HIS A 117 15.17 -23.93 -8.56
CA HIS A 117 14.34 -23.36 -9.62
C HIS A 117 12.91 -23.06 -9.16
N THR A 118 12.36 -23.85 -8.22
CA THR A 118 11.03 -23.58 -7.68
C THR A 118 10.97 -22.36 -6.74
N LEU A 119 12.12 -21.89 -6.21
CA LEU A 119 12.13 -20.80 -5.23
C LEU A 119 11.50 -19.51 -5.76
N ASP A 120 11.76 -19.17 -7.02
CA ASP A 120 11.28 -17.92 -7.62
C ASP A 120 9.91 -18.08 -8.29
N THR A 121 9.30 -19.26 -8.19
CA THR A 121 7.93 -19.51 -8.68
C THR A 121 6.87 -19.01 -7.70
N LEU A 122 5.70 -18.69 -8.23
CA LEU A 122 4.53 -18.30 -7.43
C LEU A 122 4.16 -19.39 -6.41
N PHE A 123 3.93 -19.00 -5.15
CA PHE A 123 3.32 -19.90 -4.17
C PHE A 123 1.81 -20.00 -4.45
N ASP A 124 1.45 -20.76 -5.49
CA ASP A 124 0.09 -20.76 -6.04
C ASP A 124 -0.90 -21.57 -5.17
N ILE A 125 -1.82 -20.86 -4.52
CA ILE A 125 -2.89 -21.44 -3.70
C ILE A 125 -4.23 -21.61 -4.44
N LEU A 126 -4.31 -21.28 -5.72
CA LEU A 126 -5.55 -21.45 -6.50
C LEU A 126 -5.87 -22.92 -6.72
N THR A 127 -7.15 -23.23 -6.85
CA THR A 127 -7.63 -24.60 -7.09
C THR A 127 -7.39 -25.04 -8.54
N CYS A 128 -7.67 -24.16 -9.50
CA CYS A 128 -7.42 -24.44 -10.92
C CYS A 128 -5.93 -24.30 -11.24
N LYS A 129 -5.34 -25.32 -11.86
CA LYS A 129 -3.95 -25.33 -12.35
C LYS A 129 -3.85 -25.36 -13.89
N CYS A 130 -4.95 -25.15 -14.60
CA CYS A 130 -4.97 -25.15 -16.06
C CYS A 130 -4.07 -24.04 -16.63
N SER A 131 -3.47 -24.32 -17.79
CA SER A 131 -2.60 -23.39 -18.49
C SER A 131 -3.41 -22.24 -19.08
N ILE A 132 -2.92 -21.01 -18.91
CA ILE A 132 -3.55 -19.80 -19.41
C ILE A 132 -2.77 -19.35 -20.64
N GLN A 133 -3.47 -19.13 -21.74
CA GLN A 133 -2.91 -18.69 -23.01
C GLN A 133 -3.25 -17.20 -23.22
N LEU A 134 -2.30 -16.47 -23.81
CA LEU A 134 -2.56 -15.10 -24.29
C LEU A 134 -2.96 -15.20 -25.74
N CYS A 135 -3.95 -14.41 -26.15
CA CYS A 135 -4.35 -14.32 -27.54
C CYS A 135 -3.20 -13.87 -28.45
N SER A 136 -2.21 -13.16 -27.93
CA SER A 136 -0.99 -12.73 -28.65
C SER A 136 -0.01 -13.86 -28.95
N GLU A 137 -0.02 -14.94 -28.17
CA GLU A 137 0.95 -16.05 -28.27
C GLU A 137 0.40 -17.25 -29.07
N SER A 138 -0.91 -17.32 -29.24
CA SER A 138 -1.58 -18.38 -29.99
C SER A 138 -2.27 -17.78 -31.20
N ASN A 139 -2.19 -18.43 -32.36
CA ASN A 139 -3.02 -18.12 -33.55
C ASN A 139 -4.49 -18.41 -33.23
N CYS A 140 -5.10 -17.57 -32.41
CA CYS A 140 -6.48 -17.69 -31.98
C CYS A 140 -7.37 -17.17 -33.11
N SER A 141 -8.31 -18.00 -33.56
CA SER A 141 -9.29 -17.65 -34.60
C SER A 141 -10.30 -16.57 -34.18
N HIS A 142 -10.10 -15.94 -33.02
CA HIS A 142 -10.96 -14.88 -32.51
C HIS A 142 -10.49 -13.52 -33.05
N SER A 143 -10.88 -13.23 -34.29
CA SER A 143 -10.70 -11.96 -34.99
C SER A 143 -11.66 -10.86 -34.50
N GLY A 144 -11.83 -10.70 -33.19
CA GLY A 144 -12.83 -9.80 -32.64
C GLY A 144 -12.43 -9.22 -31.29
N LYS A 145 -12.58 -7.90 -31.17
CA LYS A 145 -12.45 -7.06 -29.97
C LYS A 145 -13.08 -7.71 -28.74
N ARG A 146 -12.35 -8.57 -28.03
CA ARG A 146 -12.66 -8.89 -26.63
C ARG A 146 -11.81 -7.97 -25.76
N GLU A 147 -12.41 -7.47 -24.70
CA GLU A 147 -11.72 -6.66 -23.69
C GLU A 147 -10.61 -7.44 -22.97
N ASN A 148 -10.65 -8.79 -23.01
CA ASN A 148 -9.68 -9.66 -22.34
C ASN A 148 -8.79 -10.39 -23.36
N ASN A 149 -7.47 -10.18 -23.25
CA ASN A 149 -6.44 -10.75 -24.14
C ASN A 149 -5.97 -12.16 -23.73
N SER A 150 -6.73 -12.87 -22.89
CA SER A 150 -6.33 -14.16 -22.33
C SER A 150 -7.49 -15.17 -22.29
N HIS A 151 -7.17 -16.43 -22.55
CA HIS A 151 -8.12 -17.55 -22.52
C HIS A 151 -7.54 -18.75 -21.77
N ILE A 152 -8.45 -19.54 -21.22
CA ILE A 152 -8.14 -20.76 -20.49
C ILE A 152 -9.03 -21.89 -21.02
N ASP A 153 -8.41 -22.93 -21.57
CA ASP A 153 -9.13 -24.17 -21.84
C ASP A 153 -9.11 -25.00 -20.55
N CYS A 154 -10.25 -25.06 -19.87
CA CYS A 154 -10.34 -25.53 -18.50
C CYS A 154 -11.62 -26.32 -18.29
N GLY A 155 -11.44 -27.62 -18.05
CA GLY A 155 -12.48 -28.56 -17.63
C GLY A 155 -12.73 -28.59 -16.11
N CYS A 156 -12.21 -27.63 -15.33
CA CYS A 156 -12.54 -27.54 -13.91
C CYS A 156 -14.02 -27.17 -13.73
N PRO A 157 -14.67 -27.64 -12.65
CA PRO A 157 -16.03 -27.22 -12.32
C PRO A 157 -16.07 -25.71 -12.08
N ARG A 158 -17.23 -25.09 -12.35
CA ARG A 158 -17.42 -23.62 -12.35
C ARG A 158 -16.94 -22.97 -11.05
N GLU A 159 -17.18 -23.60 -9.91
CA GLU A 159 -16.78 -23.12 -8.58
C GLU A 159 -15.26 -23.11 -8.35
N LYS A 160 -14.52 -23.89 -9.14
CA LYS A 160 -13.06 -24.02 -9.04
C LYS A 160 -12.33 -23.32 -10.18
N LYS A 161 -13.06 -22.68 -11.10
CA LYS A 161 -12.49 -22.05 -12.30
C LYS A 161 -12.05 -20.62 -12.02
N ILE A 162 -10.87 -20.23 -12.52
CA ILE A 162 -10.38 -18.86 -12.44
C ILE A 162 -11.28 -17.97 -13.30
N LEU A 163 -11.66 -16.80 -12.79
CA LEU A 163 -12.49 -15.86 -13.51
C LEU A 163 -11.73 -15.28 -14.71
N VAL A 164 -12.44 -15.04 -15.83
CA VAL A 164 -11.83 -14.59 -17.09
C VAL A 164 -11.05 -13.28 -16.92
N LEU A 165 -11.57 -12.35 -16.10
CA LEU A 165 -10.92 -11.06 -15.80
C LEU A 165 -9.56 -11.22 -15.10
N GLU A 166 -9.29 -12.35 -14.46
CA GLU A 166 -8.07 -12.60 -13.70
C GLU A 166 -7.02 -13.37 -14.49
N LEU A 167 -7.37 -13.90 -15.67
CA LEU A 167 -6.50 -14.81 -16.40
C LEU A 167 -5.16 -14.15 -16.75
N GLU A 168 -5.19 -12.90 -17.18
CA GLU A 168 -3.97 -12.17 -17.52
C GLU A 168 -3.09 -11.91 -16.28
N PHE A 169 -3.69 -11.45 -15.17
CA PHE A 169 -2.97 -11.24 -13.91
C PHE A 169 -2.39 -12.52 -13.35
N ILE A 170 -3.18 -13.59 -13.26
CA ILE A 170 -2.74 -14.88 -12.74
C ILE A 170 -1.68 -15.50 -13.66
N LYS A 171 -1.80 -15.35 -14.98
CA LYS A 171 -0.75 -15.77 -15.91
C LYS A 171 0.53 -15.00 -15.64
N ALA A 172 0.49 -13.67 -15.60
CA ALA A 172 1.65 -12.82 -15.31
C ALA A 172 2.32 -13.19 -13.98
N GLN A 173 1.54 -13.51 -12.94
CA GLN A 173 2.07 -13.96 -11.65
C GLN A 173 2.63 -15.38 -11.69
N ARG A 174 2.07 -16.29 -12.49
CA ARG A 174 2.58 -17.67 -12.66
C ARG A 174 3.85 -17.73 -13.49
N THR A 175 3.99 -16.87 -14.49
CA THR A 175 5.12 -16.84 -15.42
C THR A 175 6.26 -15.93 -14.97
N LYS A 176 6.11 -15.22 -13.83
CA LYS A 176 7.16 -14.33 -13.35
C LYS A 176 8.44 -15.11 -13.05
N ALA A 177 9.54 -14.63 -13.62
CA ALA A 177 10.89 -15.06 -13.29
C ALA A 177 11.52 -14.03 -12.34
N GLU A 178 12.37 -14.47 -11.42
CA GLU A 178 13.18 -13.61 -10.54
C GLU A 178 12.39 -12.71 -9.56
N GLY A 179 11.11 -13.00 -9.32
CA GLY A 179 10.34 -12.35 -8.24
C GLY A 179 9.80 -10.96 -8.58
N GLN A 180 9.84 -10.54 -9.84
CA GLN A 180 9.09 -9.38 -10.35
C GLN A 180 8.16 -9.80 -11.47
N GLY A 181 6.86 -9.60 -11.27
CA GLY A 181 5.84 -9.83 -12.29
C GLY A 181 5.66 -8.60 -13.19
N SER A 182 5.16 -8.81 -14.42
CA SER A 182 4.77 -7.70 -15.30
C SER A 182 3.59 -6.88 -14.75
N MET A 183 2.84 -7.44 -13.80
CA MET A 183 1.68 -6.80 -13.16
C MET A 183 1.87 -6.77 -11.64
N GLN A 184 1.49 -5.67 -10.99
CA GLN A 184 1.59 -5.49 -9.55
C GLN A 184 0.21 -5.24 -8.91
N MET A 185 0.02 -5.72 -7.68
CA MET A 185 -1.11 -5.49 -6.80
C MET A 185 -1.12 -4.01 -6.37
N GLY A 186 -2.05 -3.24 -6.93
CA GLY A 186 -2.16 -1.80 -6.67
C GLY A 186 -0.99 -1.05 -7.30
N SER A 187 -1.09 -0.77 -8.60
CA SER A 187 -0.15 0.11 -9.28
C SER A 187 -0.16 1.48 -8.59
N ILE A 188 1.00 1.93 -8.16
CA ILE A 188 1.24 3.36 -7.97
C ILE A 188 1.11 3.97 -9.37
N ASP A 189 0.09 4.78 -9.61
CA ASP A 189 0.00 5.56 -10.84
C ASP A 189 1.23 6.47 -10.86
N TYR A 190 2.24 6.09 -11.66
CA TYR A 190 3.53 6.77 -11.70
C TYR A 190 3.35 8.23 -12.16
N SER A 191 2.35 8.48 -13.00
CA SER A 191 2.01 9.82 -13.48
C SER A 191 1.40 10.66 -12.37
N GLU A 192 0.46 10.10 -11.61
CA GLU A 192 -0.22 10.79 -10.53
C GLU A 192 0.69 10.98 -9.31
N THR A 193 1.56 10.01 -9.05
CA THR A 193 2.57 10.09 -7.98
C THR A 193 3.62 11.14 -8.29
N LYS A 194 4.04 11.27 -9.56
CA LYS A 194 4.88 12.41 -10.01
C LYS A 194 4.16 13.74 -9.80
N LYS A 195 2.87 13.85 -10.14
CA LYS A 195 2.08 15.08 -9.93
C LYS A 195 1.93 15.40 -8.44
N GLN A 196 1.67 14.41 -7.59
CA GLN A 196 1.56 14.60 -6.15
C GLN A 196 2.88 15.08 -5.54
N ILE A 197 4.02 14.50 -5.94
CA ILE A 197 5.35 14.95 -5.51
C ILE A 197 5.62 16.38 -6.00
N ALA A 198 5.27 16.72 -7.24
CA ALA A 198 5.44 18.07 -7.78
C ALA A 198 4.55 19.10 -7.05
N ASN A 199 3.31 18.74 -6.73
CA ASN A 199 2.38 19.58 -5.99
C ASN A 199 2.79 19.77 -4.53
N ALA A 200 3.34 18.74 -3.89
CA ALA A 200 3.90 18.83 -2.54
C ALA A 200 5.07 19.82 -2.50
N LYS A 201 6.02 19.73 -3.44
CA LYS A 201 7.13 20.68 -3.58
C LYS A 201 6.66 22.12 -3.81
N LYS A 202 5.63 22.31 -4.66
CA LYS A 202 5.03 23.65 -4.87
C LYS A 202 4.40 24.20 -3.60
N ARG A 203 3.67 23.38 -2.84
CA ARG A 203 3.06 23.80 -1.55
C ARG A 203 4.10 24.16 -0.51
N GLU A 204 5.21 23.42 -0.45
CA GLU A 204 6.32 23.71 0.45
C GLU A 204 7.00 25.05 0.11
N GLN A 205 7.29 25.30 -1.17
CA GLN A 205 7.82 26.59 -1.63
C GLN A 205 6.88 27.77 -1.37
N ILE A 206 5.56 27.56 -1.48
CA ILE A 206 4.57 28.59 -1.14
C ILE A 206 4.62 28.90 0.36
N ARG A 207 4.65 27.87 1.22
CA ARG A 207 4.75 28.05 2.68
C ARG A 207 6.03 28.79 3.08
N GLU A 208 7.18 28.44 2.49
CA GLU A 208 8.44 29.14 2.75
C GLU A 208 8.38 30.63 2.35
N ARG A 209 7.73 30.95 1.22
CA ARG A 209 7.53 32.34 0.78
C ARG A 209 6.59 33.10 1.71
N GLU A 210 5.51 32.46 2.17
CA GLU A 210 4.59 33.06 3.12
C GLU A 210 5.26 33.32 4.48
N GLN A 211 6.07 32.38 4.98
CA GLN A 211 6.85 32.56 6.20
C GLN A 211 7.85 33.71 6.08
N LYS A 212 8.59 33.79 4.96
CA LYS A 212 9.51 34.91 4.69
C LYS A 212 8.79 36.26 4.61
N LYS A 213 7.57 36.30 4.07
CA LYS A 213 6.77 37.53 4.04
C LYS A 213 6.30 37.94 5.42
N LYS A 214 5.85 36.99 6.24
CA LYS A 214 5.45 37.25 7.64
C LYS A 214 6.59 37.78 8.49
N MET A 215 7.77 37.15 8.41
CA MET A 215 8.97 37.64 9.11
C MET A 215 9.31 39.08 8.70
N LYS A 216 9.29 39.39 7.40
CA LYS A 216 9.56 40.76 6.92
C LYS A 216 8.51 41.77 7.36
N SER A 217 7.23 41.39 7.40
CA SER A 217 6.19 42.30 7.91
C SER A 217 6.31 42.52 9.41
N GLU A 218 6.67 41.49 10.18
CA GLU A 218 6.91 41.61 11.63
C GLU A 218 8.14 42.50 11.91
N GLU A 219 9.21 42.36 11.13
CA GLU A 219 10.39 43.25 11.22
C GLU A 219 10.05 44.73 10.90
N VAL A 220 9.18 44.97 9.91
CA VAL A 220 8.74 46.34 9.58
C VAL A 220 7.87 46.93 10.69
N ILE A 221 6.93 46.15 11.23
CA ILE A 221 6.07 46.58 12.34
C ILE A 221 6.90 46.90 13.58
N GLN A 222 7.86 46.05 13.95
CA GLN A 222 8.76 46.32 15.07
C GLN A 222 9.55 47.61 14.89
N ARG A 223 10.03 47.87 13.67
CA ARG A 223 10.78 49.09 13.37
C ARG A 223 9.90 50.34 13.40
N GLU A 224 8.65 50.24 12.96
CA GLU A 224 7.67 51.33 13.07
C GLU A 224 7.25 51.58 14.53
N GLU A 225 7.11 50.53 15.34
CA GLU A 225 6.85 50.63 16.78
C GLU A 225 8.01 51.32 17.53
N GLU A 226 9.26 50.95 17.23
CA GLU A 226 10.46 51.60 17.77
C GLU A 226 10.50 53.10 17.41
N LEU A 227 10.20 53.45 16.16
CA LEU A 227 10.13 54.85 15.71
C LEU A 227 8.99 55.64 16.39
N CYS A 228 7.83 55.02 16.61
CA CYS A 228 6.73 55.64 17.34
C CYS A 228 7.06 55.84 18.82
N GLN A 229 7.78 54.90 19.45
CA GLN A 229 8.25 55.04 20.83
C GLN A 229 9.28 56.17 20.99
N ASP A 230 10.22 56.32 20.06
CA ASP A 230 11.20 57.41 20.07
C ASP A 230 10.53 58.79 19.92
N VAL A 231 9.47 58.89 19.09
CA VAL A 231 8.69 60.13 18.94
C VAL A 231 7.85 60.44 20.20
N TYR A 232 7.30 59.41 20.86
CA TYR A 232 6.56 59.59 22.11
C TYR A 232 7.46 60.03 23.27
N HIS A 233 8.66 59.45 23.39
CA HIS A 233 9.65 59.86 24.40
C HIS A 233 10.18 61.28 24.19
N PHE A 234 10.18 61.77 22.94
CA PHE A 234 10.54 63.15 22.61
C PHE A 234 9.46 64.16 23.01
N PHE A 235 8.17 63.79 22.96
CA PHE A 235 7.05 64.66 23.35
C PHE A 235 6.74 64.64 24.87
N ASP A 236 7.03 63.55 25.57
CA ASP A 236 6.76 63.40 27.01
C ASP A 236 7.82 64.08 27.93
N SER A 237 8.88 64.67 27.35
CA SER A 237 9.80 65.56 28.08
C SER A 237 9.35 67.04 28.04
N SER A 238 8.16 67.33 27.48
CA SER A 238 7.64 68.68 27.30
C SER A 238 6.10 68.68 27.33
N SER A 239 5.49 68.34 28.47
CA SER A 239 4.29 69.05 28.96
C SER A 239 3.79 68.43 30.25
N ASP A 240 4.18 69.07 31.34
CA ASP A 240 3.43 69.07 32.59
C ASP A 240 2.05 69.72 32.40
N GLU A 241 1.10 69.26 33.21
CA GLU A 241 -0.18 69.86 33.59
C GLU A 241 -1.48 69.56 32.78
N GLN A 242 -2.35 68.83 33.51
CA GLN A 242 -3.74 69.17 33.88
C GLN A 242 -4.94 68.55 33.12
N GLU A 243 -5.72 67.88 33.99
CA GLU A 243 -7.16 67.90 34.17
C GLU A 243 -8.14 67.11 33.28
N ALA A 244 -9.04 66.47 34.04
CA ALA A 244 -10.25 65.74 33.72
C ALA A 244 -11.14 66.39 32.63
N THR A 245 -11.91 65.55 31.91
CA THR A 245 -13.38 65.52 31.97
C THR A 245 -14.01 64.59 30.92
N SER A 246 -15.00 63.82 31.40
CA SER A 246 -16.33 63.57 30.82
C SER A 246 -16.54 62.93 29.41
N ASP A 247 -17.23 61.78 29.46
CA ASP A 247 -18.54 61.48 28.84
C ASP A 247 -18.69 61.12 27.34
N ASP A 248 -19.66 60.22 27.16
CA ASP A 248 -20.59 60.06 26.03
C ASP A 248 -20.34 59.11 24.84
N SER A 249 -21.39 58.31 24.62
CA SER A 249 -21.95 57.75 23.38
C SER A 249 -21.03 57.16 22.30
N SER A 250 -21.25 55.89 21.98
CA SER A 250 -22.30 55.50 21.00
C SER A 250 -22.16 54.04 20.57
N LYS A 251 -23.29 53.50 20.12
CA LYS A 251 -23.62 52.11 19.86
C LYS A 251 -23.63 51.90 18.35
N GLU A 252 -22.88 50.94 17.82
CA GLU A 252 -23.06 50.43 16.45
C GLU A 252 -23.64 49.00 16.44
N PRO A 253 -24.51 48.65 15.47
CA PRO A 253 -25.18 47.35 15.41
C PRO A 253 -24.33 46.31 14.67
N SER A 254 -24.17 45.13 15.27
CA SER A 254 -23.47 44.00 14.67
C SER A 254 -24.28 43.30 13.58
N GLU A 255 -23.68 43.14 12.40
CA GLU A 255 -24.22 42.35 11.29
C GLU A 255 -24.28 40.83 11.63
N PRO A 256 -25.27 40.07 11.09
CA PRO A 256 -25.38 38.65 11.35
C PRO A 256 -24.34 37.85 10.55
N LEU A 257 -23.48 37.12 11.28
CA LEU A 257 -22.46 36.23 10.71
C LEU A 257 -23.07 35.16 9.78
N PRO A 258 -22.43 34.85 8.63
CA PRO A 258 -22.93 33.84 7.69
C PRO A 258 -22.88 32.43 8.32
N LYS A 259 -24.00 31.70 8.19
CA LYS A 259 -24.13 30.30 8.62
C LYS A 259 -23.05 29.45 7.96
N LYS A 260 -22.14 28.89 8.78
CA LYS A 260 -21.12 27.93 8.33
C LYS A 260 -21.82 26.71 7.74
N MET A 261 -21.73 26.54 6.42
CA MET A 261 -22.07 25.28 5.75
C MET A 261 -21.22 24.17 6.34
N LYS A 262 -21.87 23.19 6.99
CA LYS A 262 -21.22 21.95 7.43
C LYS A 262 -21.03 21.08 6.19
N TYR A 263 -19.81 21.05 5.65
CA TYR A 263 -19.43 20.10 4.63
C TYR A 263 -19.43 18.68 5.22
N ASN A 264 -20.18 17.76 4.61
CA ASN A 264 -20.17 16.35 4.98
C ASN A 264 -18.84 15.73 4.50
N THR A 265 -17.92 15.42 5.42
CA THR A 265 -16.58 14.88 5.12
C THR A 265 -16.54 13.35 5.16
N ARG A 266 -17.58 12.67 4.66
CA ARG A 266 -17.49 11.21 4.49
C ARG A 266 -16.44 10.88 3.43
N ASN A 267 -15.52 9.99 3.79
CA ASN A 267 -14.39 9.58 2.96
C ASN A 267 -14.88 8.64 1.85
N ILE A 268 -14.85 9.10 0.60
CA ILE A 268 -15.36 8.37 -0.57
C ILE A 268 -14.19 7.84 -1.41
N SER A 269 -13.24 7.19 -0.75
CA SER A 269 -12.14 6.49 -1.40
C SER A 269 -12.62 5.41 -2.39
N ASN A 270 -13.86 4.92 -2.25
CA ASN A 270 -14.36 3.81 -3.06
C ASN A 270 -14.90 4.20 -4.46
N ILE A 271 -15.47 5.40 -4.65
CA ILE A 271 -16.05 5.77 -5.97
C ILE A 271 -14.95 6.14 -6.97
N ALA A 272 -13.93 6.89 -6.53
CA ALA A 272 -12.77 7.21 -7.37
C ALA A 272 -12.00 5.93 -7.78
N LEU A 273 -11.84 4.98 -6.85
CA LEU A 273 -11.21 3.69 -7.15
C LEU A 273 -12.07 2.82 -8.09
N ALA A 274 -13.41 2.93 -8.04
CA ALA A 274 -14.29 2.22 -8.95
C ALA A 274 -14.25 2.81 -10.37
N SER A 275 -14.26 4.14 -10.51
CA SER A 275 -14.17 4.80 -11.82
C SER A 275 -12.88 4.48 -12.57
N ILE A 276 -11.74 4.49 -11.86
CA ILE A 276 -10.43 4.17 -12.45
C ILE A 276 -10.39 2.73 -12.97
N ARG A 277 -11.11 1.80 -12.33
CA ARG A 277 -11.13 0.38 -12.72
C ARG A 277 -12.02 0.08 -13.92
N HIS A 278 -13.08 0.86 -14.13
CA HIS A 278 -14.03 0.65 -15.23
C HIS A 278 -13.72 1.50 -16.47
N HIS A 279 -12.58 2.19 -16.49
CA HIS A 279 -12.25 3.18 -17.52
C HIS A 279 -13.36 4.23 -17.72
N ALA A 280 -14.18 4.47 -16.70
CA ALA A 280 -15.25 5.46 -16.74
C ALA A 280 -14.61 6.84 -16.82
N GLY A 281 -15.13 7.69 -17.70
CA GLY A 281 -14.62 9.05 -17.86
C GLY A 281 -14.72 9.82 -16.54
N LEU A 282 -13.79 10.74 -16.29
CA LEU A 282 -13.81 11.60 -15.08
C LEU A 282 -15.17 12.30 -14.91
N ARG A 283 -15.87 12.55 -16.02
CA ARG A 283 -17.21 13.13 -16.05
C ARG A 283 -18.29 12.16 -15.55
N GLU A 284 -18.30 10.91 -16.04
CA GLU A 284 -19.23 9.88 -15.57
C GLU A 284 -19.01 9.55 -14.10
N ALA A 285 -17.74 9.53 -13.67
CA ALA A 285 -17.38 9.34 -12.27
C ALA A 285 -17.92 10.45 -11.36
N ALA A 286 -17.83 11.69 -11.82
CA ALA A 286 -18.37 12.85 -11.12
C ALA A 286 -19.90 12.84 -11.11
N GLU A 287 -20.54 12.41 -12.19
CA GLU A 287 -22.01 12.27 -12.27
C GLU A 287 -22.53 11.18 -11.34
N ILE A 288 -21.88 10.01 -11.29
CA ILE A 288 -22.21 8.92 -10.35
C ILE A 288 -21.98 9.34 -8.91
N ALA A 289 -20.87 10.05 -8.63
CA ALA A 289 -20.61 10.58 -7.30
C ALA A 289 -21.70 11.59 -6.91
N THR A 290 -22.06 12.51 -7.79
CA THR A 290 -23.08 13.53 -7.52
C THR A 290 -24.46 12.90 -7.31
N ALA A 291 -24.85 11.91 -8.12
CA ALA A 291 -26.09 11.16 -7.95
C ALA A 291 -26.12 10.43 -6.60
N ALA A 292 -25.03 9.76 -6.22
CA ALA A 292 -24.91 9.09 -4.92
C ALA A 292 -24.96 10.08 -3.73
N TRP A 293 -24.52 11.33 -3.92
CA TRP A 293 -24.65 12.39 -2.91
C TRP A 293 -26.08 12.88 -2.74
N ILE A 294 -26.84 12.96 -3.84
CA ILE A 294 -28.24 13.39 -3.82
C ILE A 294 -29.12 12.31 -3.18
N ASP A 295 -28.87 11.03 -3.48
CA ASP A 295 -29.63 9.90 -2.93
C ASP A 295 -29.30 9.60 -1.45
N ALA A 296 -28.14 10.02 -0.96
CA ALA A 296 -27.71 9.82 0.43
C ALA A 296 -28.12 10.94 1.40
N GLY A 297 -29.05 11.82 0.97
CA GLY A 297 -29.62 12.93 1.73
C GLY A 297 -30.20 12.53 3.08
#